data_AF-A0A950RU88-F1
#
_entry.id   AF-A0A950RU88-F1
#
_cell.length_a   1.000
_cell.length_b   1.000
_cell.length_c   1.000
_cell.angle_alpha   90.00
_cell.angle_beta   90.00
_cell.angle_gamma   90.00
#
_symmetry.space_group_name_H-M   'P 1'
#
loop_
_entity.id
_entity.type
_entity.pdbx_description
1 polymer ?
#
loop_
_entity_poly.entity_id
_entity_poly.type
_entity_poly.pdbx_seq_one_letter_code
_entity_poly.pdbx_strand_id
1 'polypeptide(L)'
;MKPLPAPGSKESPSASQQPAKVSLGLGDAVSIIIGIVVGAGIYETPPWIFQKVSSPWMGLGVWALVGLLSLVGALCYAELASTYPRSGGDYVYLTRAYGPWVGFLFGWAQLAVIMTGSIGMMAYIFADYAIRLWQVETQMAVVFAALVVLVLSA
;
A
#
# COMPACT_ATOMS: atom_id res chain seq x y z
N MET A 1 16.72 51.38 -43.97
CA MET A 1 17.05 50.01 -44.39
C MET A 1 17.68 49.29 -43.20
N LYS A 2 16.98 48.31 -42.62
CA LYS A 2 17.40 47.55 -41.43
C LYS A 2 18.29 46.38 -41.90
N PRO A 3 19.49 46.15 -41.33
CA PRO A 3 20.36 45.07 -41.79
C PRO A 3 19.70 43.71 -41.57
N LEU A 4 19.84 42.80 -42.54
CA LEU A 4 19.37 41.42 -42.44
C LEU A 4 20.16 40.69 -41.35
N PRO A 5 19.52 39.85 -40.51
CA PRO A 5 20.21 39.05 -39.51
C PRO A 5 21.08 37.98 -40.17
N ALA A 6 22.26 37.74 -39.58
CA ALA A 6 23.24 36.79 -40.08
C ALA A 6 22.72 35.33 -40.00
N PRO A 7 22.93 34.50 -41.03
CA PRO A 7 22.57 33.10 -40.99
C PRO A 7 23.63 32.35 -40.18
N GLY A 8 23.32 31.97 -38.94
CA GLY A 8 24.23 31.09 -38.19
C GLY A 8 24.19 31.10 -36.66
N SER A 9 23.24 31.75 -36.00
CA SER A 9 23.05 31.49 -34.56
C SER A 9 22.35 30.14 -34.40
N LYS A 10 23.15 29.07 -34.33
CA LYS A 10 22.69 27.79 -33.80
C LYS A 10 22.22 28.07 -32.37
N GLU A 11 20.91 28.19 -32.18
CA GLU A 11 20.31 27.99 -30.87
C GLU A 11 20.71 26.58 -30.45
N SER A 12 21.69 26.47 -29.56
CA SER A 12 21.96 25.24 -28.85
C SER A 12 20.62 24.78 -28.27
N PRO A 13 20.15 23.55 -28.54
CA PRO A 13 18.93 23.06 -27.93
C PRO A 13 19.13 23.16 -26.43
N SER A 14 18.33 24.01 -25.78
CA SER A 14 18.21 24.04 -24.33
C SER A 14 18.01 22.60 -23.91
N ALA A 15 19.04 22.00 -23.30
CA ALA A 15 18.99 20.64 -22.82
C ALA A 15 17.77 20.55 -21.92
N SER A 16 16.72 19.88 -22.41
CA SER A 16 15.56 19.52 -21.62
C SER A 16 16.10 18.81 -20.39
N GLN A 17 16.09 19.48 -19.24
CA GLN A 17 16.40 18.86 -17.96
C GLN A 17 15.38 17.75 -17.79
N GLN A 18 15.74 16.52 -18.19
CA GLN A 18 14.97 15.35 -17.83
C GLN A 18 14.90 15.35 -16.31
N PRO A 19 13.70 15.29 -15.71
CA PRO A 19 13.58 15.27 -14.26
C PRO A 19 14.47 14.16 -13.75
N ALA A 20 15.40 14.49 -12.86
CA ALA A 20 16.32 13.53 -12.28
C ALA A 20 15.50 12.34 -11.76
N LYS A 21 15.78 11.13 -12.28
CA LYS A 21 15.12 9.92 -11.80
C LYS A 21 15.44 9.79 -10.32
N VAL A 22 14.49 10.13 -9.46
CA VAL A 22 14.57 9.90 -8.02
C VAL A 22 14.63 8.38 -7.85
N SER A 23 15.82 7.86 -7.59
CA SER A 23 16.03 6.45 -7.29
C SER A 23 15.96 6.28 -5.79
N LEU A 24 14.97 5.54 -5.32
CA LEU A 24 14.89 5.15 -3.91
C LEU A 24 16.08 4.24 -3.58
N GLY A 25 16.78 4.55 -2.47
CA GLY A 25 17.81 3.68 -1.94
C GLY A 25 17.21 2.48 -1.19
N LEU A 26 18.05 1.54 -0.76
CA LEU A 26 17.63 0.40 0.06
C LEU A 26 16.98 0.85 1.38
N GLY A 27 17.56 1.86 2.03
CA GLY A 27 17.03 2.41 3.28
C GLY A 27 15.62 3.01 3.09
N ASP A 28 15.43 3.77 2.02
CA ASP A 28 14.12 4.35 1.69
C ASP A 28 13.09 3.25 1.42
N ALA A 29 13.47 2.23 0.64
CA ALA A 29 12.60 1.10 0.34
C ALA A 29 12.21 0.32 1.62
N VAL A 30 13.17 0.03 2.50
CA VAL A 30 12.90 -0.65 3.78
C VAL A 30 11.96 0.19 4.65
N SER A 31 12.22 1.50 4.75
CA SER A 31 11.36 2.41 5.54
C SER A 31 9.93 2.45 5.00
N ILE A 32 9.76 2.49 3.68
CA ILE A 32 8.45 2.47 3.04
C ILE A 32 7.71 1.17 3.35
N ILE A 33 8.39 0.01 3.23
CA ILE A 33 7.79 -1.29 3.52
C ILE A 33 7.37 -1.39 4.98
N ILE A 34 8.22 -0.96 5.92
CA ILE A 34 7.86 -0.95 7.36
C ILE A 34 6.62 -0.09 7.59
N GLY A 35 6.55 1.10 6.99
CA GLY A 35 5.42 2.02 7.14
C GLY A 35 4.11 1.51 6.54
N ILE A 36 4.17 0.72 5.47
CA ILE A 36 2.97 0.13 4.83
C ILE A 36 2.51 -1.14 5.58
N VAL A 37 3.44 -1.94 6.10
CA VAL A 37 3.13 -3.23 6.75
C VAL A 37 2.67 -3.03 8.21
N VAL A 38 3.31 -2.11 8.94
CA VAL A 38 2.96 -1.85 10.35
C VAL A 38 1.79 -0.87 10.41
N GLY A 39 0.58 -1.41 10.57
CA GLY A 39 -0.65 -0.63 10.69
C GLY A 39 -1.52 -1.03 11.89
N ALA A 40 -2.80 -0.68 11.84
CA ALA A 40 -3.74 -0.93 12.94
C ALA A 40 -3.91 -2.43 13.31
N GLY A 41 -3.62 -3.33 12.36
CA GLY A 41 -3.75 -4.78 12.55
C GLY A 41 -2.94 -5.34 13.72
N ILE A 42 -1.81 -4.72 14.10
CA ILE A 42 -1.02 -5.18 15.25
C ILE A 42 -1.72 -4.93 16.60
N TYR A 43 -2.67 -4.01 16.66
CA TYR A 43 -3.40 -3.71 17.90
C TYR A 43 -4.63 -4.59 18.06
N GLU A 44 -5.28 -4.98 16.96
CA GLU A 44 -6.51 -5.78 17.00
C GLU A 44 -6.25 -7.30 16.91
N THR A 45 -5.32 -7.71 16.04
CA THR A 45 -5.13 -9.12 15.71
C THR A 45 -4.53 -9.95 16.85
N PRO A 46 -3.48 -9.50 17.58
CA PRO A 46 -2.92 -10.29 18.67
C PRO A 46 -3.93 -10.59 19.79
N PRO A 47 -4.67 -9.62 20.35
CA PRO A 47 -5.68 -9.91 21.37
C PRO A 47 -6.68 -10.98 20.90
N TRP A 48 -7.11 -10.92 19.64
CA TRP A 48 -8.02 -11.90 19.06
C TRP A 48 -7.41 -13.31 18.95
N ILE A 49 -6.14 -13.42 18.56
CA ILE A 49 -5.41 -14.70 18.54
C ILE A 49 -5.24 -15.24 19.97
N PHE A 50 -4.76 -14.41 20.89
CA PHE A 50 -4.47 -14.81 22.28
C PHE A 50 -5.73 -15.25 23.04
N GLN A 51 -6.91 -14.73 22.68
CA GLN A 51 -8.20 -15.21 23.23
C GLN A 51 -8.61 -16.61 22.73
N LYS A 52 -8.05 -17.07 21.61
CA LYS A 52 -8.41 -18.36 20.98
C LYS A 52 -7.41 -19.47 21.24
N VAL A 53 -6.24 -19.16 21.79
CA VAL A 53 -5.21 -20.15 22.14
C VAL A 53 -5.18 -20.39 23.65
N SER A 54 -4.80 -21.59 24.05
CA SER A 54 -4.73 -21.99 25.46
C SER A 54 -3.44 -21.57 26.17
N SER A 55 -2.40 -21.19 25.42
CA SER A 55 -1.07 -20.85 25.95
C SER A 55 -0.45 -19.67 25.20
N PRO A 56 0.27 -18.75 25.89
CA PRO A 56 0.99 -17.66 25.25
C PRO A 56 2.00 -18.14 24.19
N TRP A 57 2.65 -19.28 24.43
CA TRP A 57 3.62 -19.86 23.50
C TRP A 57 2.97 -20.31 22.19
N MET A 58 1.72 -20.78 22.23
CA MET A 58 0.97 -21.10 21.02
C MET A 58 0.63 -19.85 20.23
N GLY A 59 0.26 -18.75 20.90
CA GLY A 59 0.01 -17.46 20.25
C GLY A 59 1.26 -16.92 19.53
N LEU A 60 2.42 -16.98 20.20
CA LEU A 60 3.70 -16.63 19.57
C LEU A 60 4.07 -17.58 18.43
N GLY A 61 3.77 -18.88 18.56
CA GLY A 61 3.98 -19.87 17.50
C GLY A 61 3.16 -19.56 16.24
N VAL A 62 1.90 -19.16 16.40
CA VAL A 62 1.04 -18.72 15.27
C VAL A 62 1.63 -17.49 14.59
N TRP A 63 2.09 -16.50 15.37
CA TRP A 63 2.75 -15.31 14.83
C TRP A 63 4.03 -15.63 14.06
N ALA A 64 4.87 -16.51 14.60
CA ALA A 64 6.10 -16.95 13.93
C ALA A 64 5.78 -17.68 12.62
N LEU A 65 4.75 -18.52 12.60
CA LEU A 65 4.32 -19.26 11.41
C LEU A 65 3.81 -18.31 10.31
N VAL A 66 2.98 -17.33 10.67
CA VAL A 66 2.49 -16.31 9.72
C VAL A 66 3.63 -15.43 9.22
N GLY A 67 4.59 -15.08 10.09
CA GLY A 67 5.79 -14.34 9.71
C GLY A 67 6.65 -15.11 8.71
N LEU A 68 6.85 -16.41 8.92
CA LEU A 68 7.58 -17.28 7.99
C LEU A 68 6.86 -17.38 6.63
N LEU A 69 5.53 -17.56 6.65
CA LEU A 69 4.73 -17.60 5.43
C LEU A 69 4.84 -16.29 4.64
N SER A 70 4.79 -15.15 5.35
CA SER A 70 4.95 -13.82 4.74
C SER A 70 6.34 -13.63 4.13
N LEU A 71 7.39 -14.14 4.78
CA LEU A 71 8.76 -14.10 4.26
C LEU A 71 8.88 -14.90 2.95
N VAL A 72 8.30 -16.09 2.90
CA VAL A 72 8.28 -16.91 1.67
C VAL A 72 7.59 -16.14 0.54
N GLY A 73 6.43 -15.54 0.81
CA GLY A 73 5.74 -14.70 -0.18
C GLY A 73 6.56 -13.50 -0.65
N ALA A 74 7.27 -12.83 0.27
CA ALA A 74 8.14 -11.71 -0.05
C ALA A 74 9.30 -12.13 -0.97
N LEU A 75 9.88 -13.31 -0.77
CA LEU A 75 10.92 -13.85 -1.65
C LEU A 75 10.38 -14.15 -3.06
N CYS A 76 9.17 -14.72 -3.18
CA CYS A 76 8.52 -14.90 -4.47
C CYS A 76 8.29 -13.56 -5.20
N TYR A 77 7.86 -12.53 -4.46
CA TYR A 77 7.72 -11.18 -5.03
C TYR A 77 9.06 -10.55 -5.41
N ALA A 78 10.14 -10.83 -4.68
CA ALA A 78 11.47 -10.36 -5.01
C ALA A 78 11.99 -10.96 -6.34
N GLU A 79 11.74 -12.26 -6.59
CA GLU A 79 12.05 -12.89 -7.87
C GLU A 79 11.23 -12.30 -9.02
N LEU A 80 9.93 -12.07 -8.81
CA LEU A 80 9.06 -11.43 -9.80
C LEU A 80 9.50 -9.98 -10.12
N ALA A 81 9.80 -9.20 -9.08
CA ALA A 81 10.20 -7.79 -9.22
C ALA A 81 11.57 -7.64 -9.92
N SER A 82 12.51 -8.55 -9.66
CA SER A 82 13.81 -8.56 -10.34
C SER A 82 13.72 -9.07 -11.78
N THR A 83 12.85 -10.04 -12.06
CA THR A 83 12.64 -10.59 -13.41
C THR A 83 11.85 -9.63 -14.32
N TYR A 84 10.87 -8.94 -13.76
CA TYR A 84 9.97 -8.06 -14.51
C TYR A 84 9.95 -6.64 -13.91
N PRO A 85 11.02 -5.84 -14.14
CA PRO A 85 11.15 -4.50 -13.58
C PRO A 85 10.26 -3.48 -14.33
N ARG A 86 8.94 -3.65 -14.23
CA ARG A 86 7.93 -2.73 -14.77
C ARG A 86 7.08 -2.17 -13.64
N SER A 87 6.79 -0.88 -13.73
CA SER A 87 5.84 -0.20 -12.86
C SER A 87 4.44 -0.80 -13.05
N GLY A 88 3.79 -1.22 -11.96
CA GLY A 88 2.41 -1.70 -11.97
C GLY A 88 2.12 -2.95 -11.12
N GLY A 89 3.14 -3.58 -10.53
CA GLY A 89 3.00 -4.61 -9.49
C GLY A 89 2.12 -5.79 -9.91
N ASP A 90 1.23 -6.20 -9.00
CA ASP A 90 0.37 -7.39 -9.13
C ASP A 90 -0.48 -7.37 -10.41
N TYR A 91 -1.00 -6.20 -10.80
CA TYR A 91 -1.75 -6.04 -12.03
C TYR A 91 -0.92 -6.46 -13.25
N VAL A 92 0.34 -6.03 -13.33
CA VAL A 92 1.24 -6.36 -14.44
C VAL A 92 1.62 -7.84 -14.42
N TYR A 93 1.88 -8.40 -13.23
CA TYR A 93 2.21 -9.83 -13.11
C TYR A 93 1.04 -10.72 -13.52
N LEU A 94 -0.16 -10.44 -13.03
CA LEU A 94 -1.38 -11.19 -13.36
C LEU A 94 -1.77 -11.02 -14.83
N THR A 95 -1.69 -9.81 -15.37
CA THR A 95 -1.94 -9.54 -16.80
C THR A 95 -0.98 -10.34 -17.68
N ARG A 96 0.28 -10.46 -17.26
CA ARG A 96 1.30 -11.18 -18.03
C ARG A 96 1.16 -12.70 -17.93
N ALA A 97 0.81 -13.22 -16.75
CA ALA A 97 0.69 -14.65 -16.51
C ALA A 97 -0.62 -15.25 -17.08
N TYR A 98 -1.73 -14.52 -16.95
CA TYR A 98 -3.08 -15.04 -17.25
C TYR A 98 -3.84 -14.24 -18.31
N GLY A 99 -3.24 -13.17 -18.83
CA GLY A 99 -3.80 -12.35 -19.90
C GLY A 99 -4.58 -11.12 -19.40
N PRO A 100 -5.00 -10.25 -20.34
CA PRO A 100 -5.59 -8.93 -20.03
C PRO A 100 -6.89 -9.00 -19.21
N TRP A 101 -7.70 -10.04 -19.41
CA TRP A 101 -8.97 -10.18 -18.70
C TRP A 101 -8.78 -10.40 -17.19
N VAL A 102 -7.83 -11.25 -16.80
CA VAL A 102 -7.50 -11.49 -15.40
C VAL A 102 -6.86 -10.25 -14.77
N GLY A 103 -6.01 -9.55 -15.52
CA GLY A 103 -5.52 -8.24 -15.12
C GLY A 103 -6.63 -7.24 -14.82
N PHE A 104 -7.61 -7.12 -15.73
CA PHE A 104 -8.77 -6.26 -15.54
C PHE A 104 -9.60 -6.65 -14.31
N LEU A 105 -9.89 -7.94 -14.13
CA LEU A 105 -10.62 -8.44 -12.96
C LEU A 105 -9.89 -8.14 -11.66
N PHE A 106 -8.56 -8.29 -11.65
CA PHE A 106 -7.74 -7.92 -10.49
C PHE A 106 -7.82 -6.41 -10.23
N GLY A 107 -7.63 -5.57 -11.25
CA GLY A 107 -7.75 -4.13 -11.09
C GLY A 107 -9.14 -3.70 -10.60
N TRP A 108 -10.19 -4.32 -11.10
CA TRP A 108 -11.56 -4.09 -10.64
C TRP A 108 -11.75 -4.53 -9.19
N ALA A 109 -11.30 -5.73 -8.81
CA ALA A 109 -11.38 -6.22 -7.43
C ALA A 109 -10.53 -5.37 -6.47
N GLN A 110 -9.37 -4.90 -6.92
CA GLN A 110 -8.49 -4.02 -6.16
C GLN A 110 -9.21 -2.72 -5.78
N LEU A 111 -9.87 -2.09 -6.74
CA LEU A 111 -10.60 -0.84 -6.53
C LEU A 111 -11.93 -1.06 -5.77
N ALA A 112 -12.72 -2.04 -6.19
CA ALA A 112 -14.08 -2.23 -5.71
C ALA A 112 -14.16 -2.93 -4.34
N VAL A 113 -13.21 -3.80 -4.02
CA VAL A 113 -13.27 -4.68 -2.84
C VAL A 113 -12.08 -4.45 -1.90
N ILE A 114 -10.86 -4.47 -2.42
CA ILE A 114 -9.66 -4.47 -1.56
C ILE A 114 -9.46 -3.08 -0.92
N MET A 115 -9.48 -2.01 -1.71
CA MET A 115 -9.34 -0.64 -1.20
C MET A 115 -10.53 -0.24 -0.31
N THR A 116 -11.75 -0.48 -0.76
CA THR A 116 -12.98 -0.15 0.00
C THR A 116 -13.08 -0.95 1.30
N GLY A 117 -12.76 -2.25 1.26
CA GLY A 117 -12.72 -3.11 2.44
C GLY A 117 -11.66 -2.67 3.45
N SER A 118 -10.48 -2.25 2.98
CA SER A 118 -9.41 -1.72 3.84
C SER A 118 -9.84 -0.43 4.54
N ILE A 119 -10.44 0.52 3.82
CA ILE A 119 -10.97 1.76 4.39
C ILE A 119 -12.06 1.46 5.42
N GLY A 120 -13.00 0.56 5.10
CA GLY A 120 -14.08 0.17 6.00
C GLY A 120 -13.57 -0.48 7.30
N MET A 121 -12.59 -1.38 7.19
CA MET A 121 -11.95 -1.99 8.34
C MET A 121 -11.23 -0.95 9.21
N MET A 122 -10.44 -0.07 8.62
CA MET A 122 -9.74 0.99 9.36
C MET A 122 -10.70 1.95 10.06
N ALA A 123 -11.80 2.33 9.40
CA ALA A 123 -12.83 3.16 9.99
C ALA A 123 -13.53 2.49 11.18
N TYR A 124 -13.84 1.20 11.07
CA TYR A 124 -14.42 0.41 12.15
C TYR A 124 -13.48 0.34 13.37
N ILE A 125 -12.20 -0.01 13.14
CA ILE A 125 -11.20 -0.10 14.19
C ILE A 125 -11.06 1.25 14.88
N PHE A 126 -10.90 2.34 14.11
CA PHE A 126 -10.79 3.67 14.68
C PHE A 126 -12.00 4.04 15.54
N ALA A 127 -13.21 3.78 15.06
CA ALA A 127 -14.43 4.08 15.81
C ALA A 127 -14.53 3.29 17.12
N ASP A 128 -14.19 1.99 17.11
CA ASP A 128 -14.20 1.15 18.32
C ASP A 128 -13.20 1.67 19.36
N TYR A 129 -11.98 1.99 18.94
CA TYR A 129 -10.96 2.56 19.84
C TYR A 129 -11.34 3.97 20.33
N ALA A 130 -11.91 4.82 19.48
CA ALA A 130 -12.36 6.17 19.86
C ALA A 130 -13.44 6.13 20.94
N ILE A 131 -14.43 5.24 20.79
CA ILE A 131 -15.48 5.06 21.80
C ILE A 131 -14.89 4.58 23.13
N ARG A 132 -14.00 3.59 23.10
CA ARG A 132 -13.34 3.09 24.31
C ARG A 132 -12.51 4.17 25.01
N LEU A 133 -11.84 5.03 24.24
CA LEU A 133 -11.00 6.09 24.75
C LEU A 133 -11.80 7.24 25.37
N TRP A 134 -12.86 7.70 24.69
CA TRP A 134 -13.69 8.82 25.14
C TRP A 134 -14.90 8.42 25.98
N GLN A 135 -15.14 7.11 26.17
CA GLN A 135 -16.30 6.55 26.88
C GLN A 135 -17.65 7.13 26.43
N VAL A 136 -17.80 7.36 25.13
CA VAL A 136 -19.01 7.93 24.52
C VAL A 136 -20.02 6.83 24.20
N GLU A 137 -21.28 7.20 24.05
CA GLU A 137 -22.34 6.30 23.61
C GLU A 137 -22.06 5.69 22.22
N THR A 138 -22.39 4.40 22.07
CA THR A 138 -22.12 3.60 20.86
C THR A 138 -22.72 4.19 19.58
N GLN A 139 -23.77 5.01 19.68
CA GLN A 139 -24.35 5.71 18.52
C GLN A 139 -23.33 6.65 17.83
N MET A 140 -22.34 7.16 18.56
CA MET A 140 -21.27 8.00 18.00
C MET A 140 -20.24 7.21 17.18
N ALA A 141 -20.25 5.87 17.25
CA ALA A 141 -19.38 5.01 16.42
C ALA A 141 -19.55 5.31 14.94
N VAL A 142 -20.81 5.46 14.51
CA VAL A 142 -21.17 5.65 13.11
C VAL A 142 -20.65 6.99 12.62
N VAL A 143 -20.70 8.03 13.46
CA VAL A 143 -20.19 9.37 13.13
C VAL A 143 -18.67 9.33 12.98
N PHE A 144 -17.94 8.72 13.94
CA PHE A 144 -16.49 8.59 13.83
C PHE A 144 -16.06 7.75 12.63
N ALA A 145 -16.72 6.62 12.39
CA ALA A 145 -16.44 5.77 11.24
C ALA A 145 -16.70 6.52 9.92
N ALA A 146 -17.82 7.24 9.80
CA ALA A 146 -18.14 8.03 8.61
C ALA A 146 -17.11 9.13 8.35
N LEU A 147 -16.65 9.83 9.40
CA LEU A 147 -15.60 10.85 9.28
C LEU A 147 -14.28 10.24 8.78
N VAL A 148 -13.88 9.08 9.32
CA VAL A 148 -12.65 8.40 8.87
C VAL A 148 -12.78 7.93 7.42
N VAL A 149 -13.92 7.37 7.02
CA VAL A 149 -14.17 7.01 5.62
C VAL A 149 -14.04 8.23 4.71
N LEU A 150 -14.64 9.37 5.08
CA LEU A 150 -14.53 10.61 4.30
C LEU A 150 -13.08 11.10 4.20
N VAL A 151 -12.32 11.07 5.30
CA VAL A 151 -10.91 11.50 5.30
C VAL A 151 -10.03 10.56 4.48
N LEU A 152 -10.26 9.25 4.54
CA LEU A 152 -9.46 8.26 3.82
C LEU A 152 -9.85 8.13 2.33
N SER A 153 -11.00 8.68 1.92
CA SER A 153 -11.48 8.66 0.53
C SER A 153 -11.37 10.00 -0.20
N ALA A 154 -11.07 11.10 0.52
CA ALA A 154 -10.81 12.42 -0.03
C ALA A 154 -9.37 12.57 -0.55
#